data_AF-A0A2T9Z889-F1
#
_entry.id   AF-A0A2T9Z889-F1
#
_cell.length_a   1.000
_cell.length_b   1.000
_cell.length_c   1.000
_cell.angle_alpha   90.00
_cell.angle_beta   90.00
_cell.angle_gamma   90.00
#
_symmetry.space_group_name_H-M   'P 1'
#
loop_
_entity.id
_entity.type
_entity.pdbx_description
1 polymer ?
#
loop_
_entity_poly.entity_id
_entity_poly.type
_entity_poly.pdbx_seq_one_letter_code
_entity_poly.pdbx_strand_id
1 'polypeptide(L)'
;MVSLLAFAVSVFSIASTISADANPYLIVFGNSLSDIGNIYNTTYPVPWWFSHFSNGPVWNEYLAYFKNYTLINYAIGGATSNNTSVSAFANYTAPVPSTLEQIALFNKTFGGKFNTSSIANDVAVLEIGANDLLDASALEAMSLIDVNDYSESIATNIYAAVLGIQELGYTKILVTNIPDVSITPAIKVFPDPGPQNVNNYAQMTNARLQDMFESSFTNNTSQSYVKIIDFYNIMSIATSELSEELGITNVDDACYPVANKTLISSCNNTDAYFFIDWIHPSTKVHALAAAIMSEVLNGTTVAYTPSQFVSIAERYNVTNVSSTSNFLYTSNTATTGKLNIQSYNILASQGNATQLIAAKNGEKVETVDPNKSFASHTTVNFVSMMIALLVLFMA
;
A
#
# COMPACT_ATOMS: atom_id res chain seq x y z
N MET A 1 -49.83 6.77 -66.43
CA MET A 1 -49.14 5.69 -65.68
C MET A 1 -47.96 6.32 -64.97
N VAL A 2 -47.82 5.98 -63.69
CA VAL A 2 -47.12 6.76 -62.64
C VAL A 2 -45.62 6.40 -62.59
N SER A 3 -44.77 7.41 -62.42
CA SER A 3 -43.33 7.29 -62.14
C SER A 3 -43.12 7.11 -60.63
N LEU A 4 -42.34 6.11 -60.22
CA LEU A 4 -41.99 5.85 -58.82
C LEU A 4 -40.53 6.31 -58.59
N LEU A 5 -40.34 7.38 -57.83
CA LEU A 5 -39.04 7.74 -57.26
C LEU A 5 -38.81 6.92 -55.98
N ALA A 6 -37.70 6.19 -55.92
CA ALA A 6 -37.21 5.55 -54.70
C ALA A 6 -36.28 6.53 -53.96
N PHE A 7 -36.68 6.95 -52.76
CA PHE A 7 -35.86 7.77 -51.86
C PHE A 7 -35.07 6.84 -50.94
N ALA A 8 -33.75 6.81 -51.09
CA ALA A 8 -32.86 6.10 -50.16
C ALA A 8 -32.60 7.00 -48.94
N VAL A 9 -33.18 6.64 -47.79
CA VAL A 9 -32.89 7.30 -46.51
C VAL A 9 -31.66 6.63 -45.90
N SER A 10 -30.53 7.31 -45.92
CA SER A 10 -29.32 6.91 -45.22
C SER A 10 -29.45 7.24 -43.73
N VAL A 11 -29.64 6.20 -42.91
CA VAL A 11 -29.61 6.29 -41.46
C VAL A 11 -28.15 6.34 -41.01
N PHE A 12 -27.65 7.53 -40.65
CA PHE A 12 -26.38 7.66 -39.94
C PHE A 12 -26.61 7.27 -38.47
N SER A 13 -26.20 6.06 -38.09
CA SER A 13 -26.11 5.67 -36.69
C SER A 13 -24.90 6.36 -36.05
N ILE A 14 -25.14 7.43 -35.30
CA ILE A 14 -24.11 8.04 -34.45
C ILE A 14 -23.90 7.08 -33.28
N ALA A 15 -22.87 6.24 -33.37
CA ALA A 15 -22.43 5.42 -32.25
C ALA A 15 -21.74 6.33 -31.23
N SER A 16 -22.48 6.80 -30.24
CA SER A 16 -21.92 7.44 -29.05
C SER A 16 -21.14 6.38 -28.28
N THR A 17 -19.83 6.29 -28.48
CA THR A 17 -18.97 5.49 -27.61
C THR A 17 -18.86 6.22 -26.28
N ILE A 18 -19.69 5.83 -25.31
CA ILE A 18 -19.47 6.18 -23.91
C ILE A 18 -18.14 5.51 -23.54
N SER A 19 -17.05 6.29 -23.48
CA SER A 19 -15.86 5.84 -22.78
C SER A 19 -16.29 5.68 -21.33
N ALA A 20 -16.36 4.46 -20.81
CA ALA A 20 -16.49 4.28 -19.38
C ALA A 20 -15.29 4.98 -18.74
N ASP A 21 -15.53 5.94 -17.83
CA ASP A 21 -14.43 6.54 -17.07
C ASP A 21 -13.67 5.41 -16.36
N ALA A 22 -12.35 5.44 -16.46
CA ALA A 22 -11.53 4.51 -15.70
C ALA A 22 -11.85 4.68 -14.21
N ASN A 23 -11.94 3.56 -13.48
CA ASN A 23 -12.06 3.59 -12.03
C ASN A 23 -10.98 4.52 -11.44
N PRO A 24 -11.28 5.28 -10.38
CA PRO A 24 -10.24 6.04 -9.67
C PRO A 24 -9.12 5.10 -9.21
N TYR A 25 -7.90 5.62 -9.19
CA TYR A 25 -6.74 4.86 -8.76
C TYR A 25 -6.50 5.05 -7.27
N LEU A 26 -6.10 3.97 -6.61
CA LEU A 26 -5.52 3.97 -5.27
C LEU A 26 -4.02 3.83 -5.42
N ILE A 27 -3.27 4.89 -5.15
CA ILE A 27 -1.80 4.88 -5.22
C ILE A 27 -1.27 4.68 -3.81
N VAL A 28 -0.49 3.62 -3.57
CA VAL A 28 0.00 3.31 -2.22
C VAL A 28 1.51 3.30 -2.18
N PHE A 29 2.07 4.06 -1.25
CA PHE A 29 3.47 4.06 -0.84
C PHE A 29 3.56 3.59 0.61
N GLY A 30 4.62 2.86 0.95
CA GLY A 30 4.76 2.39 2.31
C GLY A 30 5.68 1.21 2.51
N ASN A 31 5.39 0.45 3.57
CA ASN A 31 6.19 -0.70 3.97
C ASN A 31 5.45 -2.06 3.79
N SER A 32 5.85 -3.07 4.56
CA SER A 32 5.33 -4.44 4.51
C SER A 32 3.86 -4.55 4.89
N LEU A 33 3.30 -3.65 5.69
CA LEU A 33 1.86 -3.62 5.98
C LEU A 33 1.02 -3.29 4.73
N SER A 34 1.67 -2.76 3.69
CA SER A 34 1.06 -2.33 2.45
C SER A 34 1.59 -3.10 1.22
N ASP A 35 2.67 -3.88 1.34
CA ASP A 35 3.32 -4.55 0.20
C ASP A 35 2.44 -5.70 -0.37
N ILE A 36 2.27 -5.73 -1.70
CA ILE A 36 1.51 -6.75 -2.44
C ILE A 36 2.41 -7.69 -3.29
N GLY A 37 3.67 -7.86 -2.89
CA GLY A 37 4.65 -8.71 -3.56
C GLY A 37 5.71 -7.95 -4.37
N ASN A 38 6.13 -6.77 -3.92
CA ASN A 38 7.24 -6.00 -4.47
C ASN A 38 8.60 -6.52 -4.03
N ILE A 39 8.68 -7.17 -2.86
CA ILE A 39 9.87 -7.95 -2.50
C ILE A 39 9.78 -9.32 -3.15
N TYR A 40 10.36 -9.41 -4.35
CA TYR A 40 10.47 -10.66 -5.08
C TYR A 40 11.73 -11.43 -4.65
N ASN A 41 11.62 -12.76 -4.55
CA ASN A 41 12.76 -13.67 -4.41
C ASN A 41 13.57 -13.57 -3.09
N THR A 42 13.02 -12.98 -2.03
CA THR A 42 13.56 -13.23 -0.69
C THR A 42 13.08 -14.60 -0.23
N THR A 43 14.01 -15.54 -0.07
CA THR A 43 13.68 -16.79 0.62
C THR A 43 13.58 -16.48 2.10
N TYR A 44 12.38 -16.14 2.56
CA TYR A 44 12.10 -15.96 3.98
C TYR A 44 11.41 -17.23 4.53
N PRO A 45 11.76 -17.69 5.75
CA PRO A 45 11.23 -18.93 6.30
C PRO A 45 9.74 -18.89 6.69
N VAL A 46 9.13 -17.70 6.74
CA VAL A 46 7.68 -17.57 7.02
C VAL A 46 6.89 -17.89 5.76
N PRO A 47 5.89 -18.79 5.83
CA PRO A 47 5.02 -19.11 4.70
C PRO A 47 3.94 -18.03 4.50
N TRP A 48 4.38 -16.83 4.16
CA TRP A 48 3.53 -15.70 3.81
C TRP A 48 2.61 -16.00 2.62
N TRP A 49 1.41 -15.44 2.62
CA TRP A 49 0.43 -15.65 1.56
C TRP A 49 0.83 -14.89 0.29
N PHE A 50 1.34 -15.60 -0.73
CA PHE A 50 1.77 -15.02 -2.01
C PHE A 50 2.64 -13.75 -1.85
N SER A 51 3.63 -13.81 -0.95
CA SER A 51 4.55 -12.70 -0.61
C SER A 51 3.91 -11.46 0.01
N HIS A 52 2.68 -11.55 0.51
CA HIS A 52 2.11 -10.55 1.42
C HIS A 52 2.61 -10.87 2.82
N PHE A 53 3.05 -9.86 3.57
CA PHE A 53 3.52 -10.03 4.95
C PHE A 53 2.33 -10.29 5.90
N SER A 54 1.55 -11.34 5.63
CA SER A 54 0.34 -11.74 6.33
C SER A 54 -0.06 -13.15 5.88
N ASN A 55 -1.21 -13.64 6.35
CA ASN A 55 -1.82 -14.91 5.96
C ASN A 55 -2.91 -14.76 4.88
N GLY A 56 -2.98 -13.58 4.24
CA GLY A 56 -3.94 -13.25 3.19
C GLY A 56 -3.67 -11.86 2.60
N PRO A 57 -4.63 -11.28 1.86
CA PRO A 57 -4.56 -9.92 1.33
C PRO A 57 -4.30 -8.87 2.42
N VAL A 58 -3.73 -7.72 2.04
CA VAL A 58 -3.47 -6.60 2.96
C VAL A 58 -4.44 -5.43 2.74
N TRP A 59 -4.42 -4.44 3.63
CA TRP A 59 -5.51 -3.45 3.80
C TRP A 59 -5.84 -2.68 2.50
N ASN A 60 -4.85 -2.39 1.67
CA ASN A 60 -5.05 -1.61 0.45
C ASN A 60 -5.78 -2.39 -0.66
N GLU A 61 -5.69 -3.72 -0.67
CA GLU A 61 -6.43 -4.58 -1.59
C GLU A 61 -7.92 -4.63 -1.21
N TYR A 62 -8.23 -4.72 0.09
CA TYR A 62 -9.59 -4.57 0.60
C TYR A 62 -10.14 -3.17 0.34
N LEU A 63 -9.34 -2.12 0.56
CA LEU A 63 -9.78 -0.75 0.31
C LEU A 63 -10.08 -0.54 -1.18
N ALA A 64 -9.22 -1.04 -2.06
CA ALA A 64 -9.45 -1.00 -3.50
C ALA A 64 -10.76 -1.71 -3.89
N TYR A 65 -11.05 -2.86 -3.27
CA TYR A 65 -12.32 -3.55 -3.48
C TYR A 65 -13.52 -2.74 -3.00
N PHE A 66 -13.50 -2.25 -1.75
CA PHE A 66 -14.62 -1.49 -1.17
C PHE A 66 -14.92 -0.20 -1.92
N LYS A 67 -13.91 0.41 -2.53
CA LYS A 67 -14.05 1.66 -3.29
C LYS A 67 -14.13 1.47 -4.80
N ASN A 68 -14.01 0.22 -5.29
CA ASN A 68 -13.89 -0.10 -6.70
C ASN A 68 -12.78 0.72 -7.39
N TYR A 69 -11.60 0.75 -6.76
CA TYR A 69 -10.41 1.42 -7.27
C TYR A 69 -9.47 0.44 -7.98
N THR A 70 -8.70 0.95 -8.93
CA THR A 70 -7.52 0.24 -9.45
C THR A 70 -6.33 0.54 -8.54
N LEU A 71 -5.73 -0.49 -7.94
CA LEU A 71 -4.61 -0.36 -7.01
C LEU A 71 -3.27 -0.31 -7.76
N ILE A 72 -2.52 0.77 -7.57
CA ILE A 72 -1.12 0.90 -7.99
C ILE A 72 -0.26 0.97 -6.73
N ASN A 73 0.53 -0.07 -6.49
CA ASN A 73 1.24 -0.25 -5.24
C ASN A 73 2.75 -0.19 -5.41
N TYR A 74 3.35 0.78 -4.73
CA TYR A 74 4.78 1.03 -4.66
C TYR A 74 5.38 0.77 -3.28
N ALA A 75 4.59 0.24 -2.33
CA ALA A 75 5.06 -0.12 -1.00
C ALA A 75 6.03 -1.31 -1.06
N ILE A 76 7.09 -1.26 -0.25
CA ILE A 76 8.14 -2.29 -0.22
C ILE A 76 8.38 -2.71 1.23
N GLY A 77 8.30 -4.01 1.52
CA GLY A 77 8.57 -4.53 2.86
C GLY A 77 9.89 -4.05 3.47
N GLY A 78 9.87 -3.63 4.74
CA GLY A 78 11.07 -3.09 5.40
C GLY A 78 11.47 -1.66 4.96
N ALA A 79 10.69 -0.98 4.12
CA ALA A 79 10.95 0.41 3.80
C ALA A 79 10.81 1.31 5.03
N THR A 80 11.71 2.29 5.14
CA THR A 80 11.70 3.34 6.17
C THR A 80 11.17 4.65 5.60
N SER A 81 10.89 5.64 6.46
CA SER A 81 10.56 7.00 6.02
C SER A 81 11.71 7.63 5.23
N ASN A 82 12.95 7.39 5.66
CA ASN A 82 14.19 7.82 5.00
C ASN A 82 15.40 7.01 5.50
N ASN A 83 16.03 6.26 4.60
CA ASN A 83 17.17 5.41 4.93
C ASN A 83 18.37 6.18 5.52
N THR A 84 18.56 7.44 5.14
CA THR A 84 19.66 8.28 5.67
C THR A 84 19.39 8.67 7.12
N SER A 85 18.13 8.95 7.47
CA SER A 85 17.73 9.27 8.84
C SER A 85 17.92 8.05 9.74
N VAL A 86 17.36 6.89 9.36
CA VAL A 86 17.51 5.64 10.13
C VAL A 86 19.00 5.27 10.29
N SER A 87 19.82 5.42 9.25
CA SER A 87 21.26 5.17 9.38
C SER A 87 21.96 6.12 10.35
N ALA A 88 21.55 7.39 10.42
CA ALA A 88 22.15 8.38 11.29
C ALA A 88 21.78 8.17 12.77
N PHE A 89 20.54 7.77 13.04
CA PHE A 89 20.02 7.65 14.41
C PHE A 89 20.10 6.22 14.97
N ALA A 90 19.80 5.21 14.15
CA ALA A 90 19.75 3.80 14.56
C ALA A 90 21.03 3.01 14.23
N ASN A 91 21.98 3.61 13.50
CA ASN A 91 23.15 2.92 12.95
C ASN A 91 22.76 1.65 12.16
N TYR A 92 21.64 1.75 11.43
CA TYR A 92 21.09 0.67 10.62
C TYR A 92 20.98 1.08 9.16
N THR A 93 21.45 0.21 8.26
CA THR A 93 21.34 0.42 6.81
C THR A 93 20.20 -0.43 6.26
N ALA A 94 19.06 0.20 5.99
CA ALA A 94 17.93 -0.47 5.37
C ALA A 94 18.31 -1.00 3.97
N PRO A 95 18.02 -2.28 3.66
CA PRO A 95 18.45 -2.92 2.41
C PRO A 95 17.52 -2.64 1.21
N VAL A 96 16.49 -1.83 1.41
CA VAL A 96 15.42 -1.57 0.42
C VAL A 96 15.19 -0.07 0.26
N PRO A 97 14.59 0.36 -0.86
CA PRO A 97 14.23 1.77 -1.04
C PRO A 97 13.27 2.28 0.04
N SER A 98 13.60 3.44 0.61
CA SER A 98 12.72 4.23 1.46
C SER A 98 11.50 4.74 0.70
N THR A 99 10.50 5.25 1.43
CA THR A 99 9.31 5.85 0.81
C THR A 99 9.66 7.00 -0.15
N LEU A 100 10.63 7.86 0.18
CA LEU A 100 11.05 8.95 -0.71
C LEU A 100 11.54 8.43 -2.06
N GLU A 101 12.25 7.30 -2.06
CA GLU A 101 12.73 6.63 -3.27
C GLU A 101 11.59 5.93 -4.01
N GLN A 102 10.59 5.38 -3.31
CA GLN A 102 9.37 4.83 -3.92
C GLN A 102 8.58 5.91 -4.68
N ILE A 103 8.42 7.11 -4.09
CA ILE A 103 7.77 8.25 -4.74
C ILE A 103 8.56 8.70 -5.97
N ALA A 104 9.89 8.77 -5.87
CA ALA A 104 10.75 9.08 -7.02
C ALA A 104 10.61 8.03 -8.14
N LEU A 105 10.48 6.75 -7.80
CA LEU A 105 10.28 5.67 -8.76
C LEU A 105 8.90 5.77 -9.44
N PHE A 106 7.86 6.11 -8.70
CA PHE A 106 6.54 6.39 -9.25
C PHE A 106 6.59 7.60 -10.19
N ASN A 107 7.25 8.68 -9.78
CA ASN A 107 7.44 9.88 -10.60
C ASN A 107 8.13 9.54 -11.95
N LYS A 108 9.18 8.72 -11.91
CA LYS A 108 9.85 8.24 -13.14
C LYS A 108 8.89 7.49 -14.07
N THR A 109 7.96 6.73 -13.50
CA THR A 109 7.02 5.88 -14.26
C THR A 109 5.84 6.71 -14.80
N PHE A 110 5.23 7.55 -13.98
CA PHE A 110 3.93 8.19 -14.25
C PHE A 110 3.93 9.73 -14.14
N GLY A 111 4.98 10.35 -13.63
CA GLY A 111 5.08 11.79 -13.39
C GLY A 111 4.78 12.63 -14.61
N GLY A 112 3.76 13.50 -14.50
CA GLY A 112 3.29 14.37 -15.57
C GLY A 112 2.64 13.66 -16.76
N LYS A 113 2.38 12.34 -16.67
CA LYS A 113 1.79 11.55 -17.77
C LYS A 113 0.29 11.36 -17.64
N PHE A 114 -0.27 11.54 -16.45
CA PHE A 114 -1.71 11.59 -16.26
C PHE A 114 -2.25 13.00 -16.40
N ASN A 115 -3.41 13.15 -17.04
CA ASN A 115 -4.13 14.41 -17.10
C ASN A 115 -4.58 14.83 -15.70
N THR A 116 -4.41 16.10 -15.33
CA THR A 116 -4.79 16.61 -14.00
C THR A 116 -6.26 16.32 -13.67
N SER A 117 -7.16 16.41 -14.66
CA SER A 117 -8.58 16.12 -14.47
C SER A 117 -8.87 14.63 -14.23
N SER A 118 -8.05 13.71 -14.76
CA SER A 118 -8.32 12.28 -14.63
C SER A 118 -7.93 11.70 -13.26
N ILE A 119 -7.00 12.35 -12.57
CA ILE A 119 -6.55 11.96 -11.22
C ILE A 119 -7.29 12.69 -10.09
N ALA A 120 -8.23 13.59 -10.40
CA ALA A 120 -8.96 14.39 -9.41
C ALA A 120 -9.76 13.54 -8.40
N ASN A 121 -10.08 12.29 -8.76
CA ASN A 121 -10.77 11.34 -7.89
C ASN A 121 -9.86 10.25 -7.32
N ASP A 122 -8.58 10.24 -7.68
CA ASP A 122 -7.63 9.28 -7.16
C ASP A 122 -7.33 9.58 -5.69
N VAL A 123 -6.93 8.54 -4.98
CA VAL A 123 -6.48 8.65 -3.59
C VAL A 123 -5.06 8.12 -3.54
N ALA A 124 -4.14 8.95 -3.03
CA ALA A 124 -2.82 8.49 -2.63
C ALA A 124 -2.83 8.14 -1.14
N VAL A 125 -2.15 7.07 -0.75
CA VAL A 125 -1.98 6.68 0.64
C VAL A 125 -0.51 6.49 0.95
N LEU A 126 -0.08 7.05 2.08
CA LEU A 126 1.24 6.86 2.65
C LEU A 126 1.12 6.13 3.99
N GLU A 127 1.66 4.92 4.07
CA GLU A 127 1.74 4.12 5.30
C GLU A 127 3.22 3.83 5.60
N ILE A 128 3.82 4.55 6.55
CA ILE A 128 5.26 4.45 6.83
C ILE A 128 5.59 4.85 8.27
N GLY A 129 6.80 4.53 8.73
CA GLY A 129 7.34 4.92 10.04
C GLY A 129 7.52 3.74 11.00
N ALA A 130 6.84 2.62 10.79
CA ALA A 130 6.97 1.44 11.65
C ALA A 130 8.40 0.86 11.63
N ASN A 131 9.03 0.75 10.45
CA ASN A 131 10.41 0.25 10.35
C ASN A 131 11.41 1.21 10.97
N ASP A 132 11.20 2.52 10.91
CA ASP A 132 12.04 3.52 11.56
C ASP A 132 12.16 3.23 13.08
N LEU A 133 11.04 2.88 13.73
CA LEU A 133 11.04 2.49 15.15
C LEU A 133 11.56 1.07 15.37
N LEU A 134 11.14 0.10 14.54
CA LEU A 134 11.55 -1.30 14.69
C LEU A 134 13.06 -1.49 14.50
N ASP A 135 13.66 -0.81 13.52
CA ASP A 135 15.11 -0.86 13.25
C ASP A 135 15.93 -0.18 14.36
N ALA A 136 15.33 0.76 15.11
CA ALA A 136 15.94 1.42 16.26
C ALA A 136 15.57 0.76 17.61
N SER A 137 14.66 -0.21 17.62
CA SER A 137 13.97 -0.71 18.82
C SER A 137 14.87 -1.11 19.99
N ALA A 138 16.05 -1.70 19.72
CA ALA A 138 16.99 -2.04 20.78
C ALA A 138 17.57 -0.81 21.48
N LEU A 139 17.92 0.24 20.71
CA LEU A 139 18.36 1.52 21.26
C LEU A 139 17.20 2.23 21.95
N GLU A 140 16.01 2.13 21.40
CA GLU A 140 14.82 2.75 21.97
C GLU A 140 14.45 2.16 23.33
N ALA A 141 14.36 0.83 23.39
CA ALA A 141 14.08 0.08 24.60
C ALA A 141 15.09 0.38 25.73
N MET A 142 16.36 0.61 25.36
CA MET A 142 17.43 0.96 26.31
C MET A 142 17.59 2.47 26.54
N SER A 143 16.76 3.31 25.92
CA SER A 143 16.87 4.78 25.95
C SER A 143 18.26 5.31 25.55
N LEU A 144 18.86 4.71 24.52
CA LEU A 144 20.18 5.03 23.99
C LEU A 144 20.15 5.88 22.70
N ILE A 145 18.98 6.37 22.32
CA ILE A 145 18.76 7.18 21.12
C ILE A 145 18.25 8.57 21.52
N ASP A 146 18.61 9.61 20.77
CA ASP A 146 17.97 10.93 20.95
C ASP A 146 16.56 10.87 20.38
N VAL A 147 15.63 10.59 21.29
CA VAL A 147 14.22 10.38 20.98
C VAL A 147 13.61 11.64 20.37
N ASN A 148 14.07 12.82 20.82
CA ASN A 148 13.51 14.07 20.33
C ASN A 148 13.95 14.30 18.90
N ASP A 149 15.25 14.27 18.62
CA ASP A 149 15.71 14.53 17.25
C ASP A 149 15.23 13.44 16.28
N TYR A 150 15.12 12.19 16.74
CA TYR A 150 14.67 11.10 15.89
C TYR A 150 13.17 11.17 15.56
N SER A 151 12.30 11.40 16.55
CA SER A 151 10.86 11.64 16.31
C SER A 151 10.61 12.78 15.34
N GLU A 152 11.35 13.89 15.49
CA GLU A 152 11.23 15.04 14.60
C GLU A 152 11.65 14.67 13.18
N SER A 153 12.74 13.92 13.05
CA SER A 153 13.23 13.46 11.75
C SER A 153 12.21 12.57 11.05
N ILE A 154 11.63 11.58 11.74
CA ILE A 154 10.61 10.69 11.17
C ILE A 154 9.39 11.50 10.71
N ALA A 155 8.84 12.36 11.57
CA ALA A 155 7.69 13.20 11.23
C ALA A 155 7.98 14.11 10.02
N THR A 156 9.18 14.70 9.97
CA THR A 156 9.63 15.53 8.84
C THR A 156 9.77 14.74 7.55
N ASN A 157 10.29 13.51 7.60
CA ASN A 157 10.41 12.66 6.41
C ASN A 157 9.02 12.27 5.86
N ILE A 158 8.07 11.93 6.74
CA ILE A 158 6.69 11.61 6.36
C ILE A 158 6.02 12.84 5.74
N TYR A 159 6.18 14.02 6.34
CA TYR A 159 5.68 15.28 5.79
C TYR A 159 6.29 15.57 4.41
N ALA A 160 7.60 15.42 4.24
CA ALA A 160 8.26 15.60 2.95
C ALA A 160 7.77 14.61 1.88
N ALA A 161 7.49 13.36 2.26
CA ALA A 161 6.89 12.37 1.36
C ALA A 161 5.49 12.80 0.90
N VAL A 162 4.66 13.36 1.78
CA VAL A 162 3.36 13.94 1.38
C VAL A 162 3.52 15.08 0.40
N LEU A 163 4.45 16.01 0.63
CA LEU A 163 4.72 17.09 -0.32
C LEU A 163 5.13 16.54 -1.69
N GLY A 164 5.96 15.50 -1.73
CA GLY A 164 6.32 14.81 -2.98
C GLY A 164 5.11 14.18 -3.69
N ILE A 165 4.14 13.64 -2.94
CA ILE A 165 2.88 13.14 -3.51
C ILE A 165 2.01 14.29 -4.05
N GLN A 166 1.98 15.45 -3.38
CA GLN A 166 1.29 16.63 -3.89
C GLN A 166 1.94 17.19 -5.17
N GLU A 167 3.26 17.16 -5.27
CA GLU A 167 4.01 17.54 -6.48
C GLU A 167 3.68 16.66 -7.69
N LEU A 168 3.28 15.40 -7.47
CA LEU A 168 2.75 14.51 -8.49
C LEU A 168 1.33 14.86 -8.96
N GLY A 169 0.67 15.80 -8.29
CA GLY A 169 -0.67 16.30 -8.63
C GLY A 169 -1.81 15.66 -7.83
N TYR A 170 -1.52 14.77 -6.87
CA TYR A 170 -2.55 14.16 -6.04
C TYR A 170 -3.02 15.10 -4.94
N THR A 171 -4.34 15.32 -4.87
CA THR A 171 -4.95 16.24 -3.91
C THR A 171 -5.72 15.55 -2.79
N LYS A 172 -6.05 14.25 -2.93
CA LYS A 172 -6.67 13.43 -1.88
C LYS A 172 -5.62 12.46 -1.35
N ILE A 173 -5.07 12.77 -0.19
CA ILE A 173 -4.00 12.01 0.43
C ILE A 173 -4.44 11.52 1.80
N LEU A 174 -4.31 10.22 2.02
CA LEU A 174 -4.36 9.63 3.35
C LEU A 174 -2.93 9.35 3.83
N VAL A 175 -2.67 9.62 5.09
CA VAL A 175 -1.41 9.26 5.75
C VAL A 175 -1.75 8.50 7.00
N THR A 176 -1.12 7.37 7.26
CA THR A 176 -1.27 6.73 8.57
C THR A 176 -0.33 7.40 9.57
N ASN A 177 -0.76 7.54 10.82
CA ASN A 177 0.21 7.62 11.89
C ASN A 177 0.91 6.26 12.06
N ILE A 178 1.97 6.21 12.86
CA ILE A 178 2.73 4.98 13.09
C ILE A 178 1.90 4.06 13.97
N PRO A 179 1.66 2.79 13.59
CA PRO A 179 0.92 1.86 14.41
C PRO A 179 1.63 1.62 15.75
N ASP A 180 0.91 1.12 16.74
CA ASP A 180 1.51 0.73 18.02
C ASP A 180 2.44 -0.48 17.80
N VAL A 181 3.72 -0.23 17.57
CA VAL A 181 4.71 -1.30 17.37
C VAL A 181 5.07 -1.99 18.69
N SER A 182 4.74 -1.38 19.84
CA SER A 182 5.10 -1.91 21.16
C SER A 182 4.34 -3.19 21.54
N ILE A 183 3.16 -3.40 20.95
CA ILE A 183 2.35 -4.61 21.17
C ILE A 183 2.88 -5.82 20.40
N THR A 184 3.81 -5.62 19.47
CA THR A 184 4.33 -6.70 18.62
C THR A 184 5.15 -7.71 19.44
N PRO A 185 5.12 -9.00 19.06
CA PRO A 185 6.02 -10.00 19.63
C PRO A 185 7.49 -9.57 19.57
N ALA A 186 7.92 -8.87 18.52
CA ALA A 186 9.30 -8.38 18.35
C ALA A 186 9.74 -7.38 19.43
N ILE A 187 8.82 -6.59 19.99
CA ILE A 187 9.13 -5.60 21.04
C ILE A 187 8.93 -6.21 22.43
N LYS A 188 7.94 -7.08 22.61
CA LYS A 188 7.65 -7.73 23.90
C LYS A 188 8.79 -8.62 24.42
N VAL A 189 9.79 -8.95 23.61
CA VAL A 189 11.00 -9.67 24.06
C VAL A 189 11.93 -8.82 24.93
N PHE A 190 11.84 -7.49 24.86
CA PHE A 190 12.64 -6.61 25.70
C PHE A 190 12.10 -6.61 27.14
N PRO A 191 12.97 -6.63 28.17
CA PRO A 191 12.53 -6.49 29.55
C PRO A 191 11.99 -5.09 29.82
N ASP A 192 11.12 -4.96 30.82
CA ASP A 192 10.63 -3.66 31.28
C ASP A 192 11.81 -2.73 31.67
N PRO A 193 11.76 -1.43 31.32
CA PRO A 193 10.64 -0.71 30.67
C PRO A 193 10.70 -0.66 29.13
N GLY A 194 11.39 -1.61 28.47
CA GLY A 194 11.67 -1.58 27.03
C GLY A 194 10.45 -1.34 26.13
N PRO A 195 9.39 -2.17 26.21
CA PRO A 195 8.17 -1.96 25.42
C PRO A 195 7.51 -0.60 25.67
N GLN A 196 7.51 -0.11 26.92
CA GLN A 196 6.96 1.20 27.26
C GLN A 196 7.77 2.35 26.63
N ASN A 197 9.10 2.22 26.57
CA ASN A 197 9.95 3.22 25.93
C ASN A 197 9.65 3.32 24.43
N VAL A 198 9.56 2.19 23.73
CA VAL A 198 9.18 2.13 22.31
C VAL A 198 7.77 2.72 22.09
N ASN A 199 6.82 2.40 22.96
CA ASN A 199 5.47 2.97 22.90
C ASN A 199 5.46 4.49 23.03
N ASN A 200 6.21 5.03 24.01
CA ASN A 200 6.33 6.48 24.21
C ASN A 200 6.88 7.17 22.96
N TYR A 201 7.78 6.53 22.23
CA TYR A 201 8.37 7.12 21.02
C TYR A 201 7.43 7.07 19.83
N ALA A 202 6.67 6.00 19.67
CA ALA A 202 5.59 5.94 18.69
C ALA A 202 4.57 7.07 18.94
N GLN A 203 4.12 7.23 20.19
CA GLN A 203 3.17 8.29 20.56
C GLN A 203 3.73 9.70 20.35
N MET A 204 4.97 9.94 20.74
CA MET A 204 5.63 11.23 20.55
C MET A 204 5.81 11.57 19.07
N THR A 205 6.19 10.60 18.25
CA THR A 205 6.34 10.79 16.80
C THR A 205 4.99 11.06 16.15
N ASN A 206 3.94 10.34 16.55
CA ASN A 206 2.57 10.55 16.09
C ASN A 206 2.03 11.93 16.48
N ALA A 207 2.32 12.42 17.69
CA ALA A 207 1.92 13.76 18.12
C ALA A 207 2.57 14.85 17.26
N ARG A 208 3.86 14.72 16.94
CA ARG A 208 4.56 15.68 16.06
C ARG A 208 4.03 15.64 14.64
N LEU A 209 3.80 14.44 14.12
CA LEU A 209 3.17 14.27 12.81
C LEU A 209 1.80 14.98 12.77
N GLN A 210 1.00 14.81 13.81
CA GLN A 210 -0.29 15.49 13.94
C GLN A 210 -0.13 17.02 13.94
N ASP A 211 0.75 17.57 14.78
CA ASP A 211 1.01 19.02 14.86
C ASP A 211 1.48 19.61 13.51
N MET A 212 2.37 18.90 12.81
CA MET A 212 2.86 19.30 11.48
C MET A 212 1.74 19.32 10.44
N PHE A 213 0.83 18.35 10.47
CA PHE A 213 -0.25 18.24 9.50
C PHE A 213 -1.39 19.20 9.80
N GLU A 214 -1.73 19.39 11.07
CA GLU A 214 -2.74 20.37 11.48
C GLU A 214 -2.31 21.79 11.11
N SER A 215 -1.03 22.13 11.25
CA SER A 215 -0.52 23.44 10.83
C SER A 215 -0.48 23.62 9.30
N SER A 216 -0.24 22.55 8.55
CA SER A 216 0.01 22.62 7.10
C SER A 216 -1.25 22.39 6.23
N PHE A 217 -2.25 21.65 6.73
CA PHE A 217 -3.39 21.17 5.92
C PHE A 217 -4.76 21.54 6.51
N THR A 218 -4.90 22.77 7.01
CA THR A 218 -6.14 23.27 7.66
C THR A 218 -7.35 23.43 6.74
N ASN A 219 -7.16 23.64 5.43
CA ASN A 219 -8.22 23.98 4.48
C ASN A 219 -8.68 22.78 3.64
N ASN A 220 -9.07 21.69 4.31
CA ASN A 220 -9.53 20.47 3.66
C ASN A 220 -10.95 20.61 3.06
N THR A 221 -11.15 20.09 1.85
CA THR A 221 -12.45 19.95 1.17
C THR A 221 -12.69 18.49 0.82
N SER A 222 -13.88 18.12 0.34
CA SER A 222 -14.13 16.77 -0.17
C SER A 222 -13.32 16.40 -1.42
N GLN A 223 -12.86 17.40 -2.19
CA GLN A 223 -12.13 17.20 -3.45
C GLN A 223 -10.61 17.32 -3.29
N SER A 224 -10.14 17.90 -2.18
CA SER A 224 -8.72 18.10 -1.89
C SER A 224 -8.54 18.09 -0.38
N TYR A 225 -7.83 17.08 0.13
CA TYR A 225 -7.50 16.97 1.54
C TYR A 225 -6.23 16.15 1.76
N VAL A 226 -5.55 16.44 2.86
CA VAL A 226 -4.58 15.54 3.48
C VAL A 226 -5.13 15.16 4.85
N LYS A 227 -5.32 13.87 5.10
CA LYS A 227 -5.89 13.36 6.36
C LYS A 227 -5.02 12.28 6.98
N ILE A 228 -4.76 12.44 8.27
CA ILE A 228 -4.15 11.39 9.08
C ILE A 228 -5.23 10.35 9.44
N ILE A 229 -4.90 9.08 9.25
CA ILE A 229 -5.63 7.91 9.75
C ILE A 229 -4.91 7.43 11.01
N ASP A 230 -5.67 7.21 12.08
CA ASP A 230 -5.13 6.79 13.36
C ASP A 230 -4.93 5.26 13.39
N PHE A 231 -3.90 4.82 12.69
CA PHE A 231 -3.52 3.43 12.56
C PHE A 231 -2.97 2.84 13.86
N TYR A 232 -2.38 3.68 14.72
CA TYR A 232 -2.08 3.35 16.12
C TYR A 232 -3.31 2.79 16.82
N ASN A 233 -4.40 3.57 16.90
CA ASN A 233 -5.61 3.11 17.58
C ASN A 233 -6.31 1.96 16.84
N ILE A 234 -6.24 1.89 15.52
CA ILE A 234 -6.76 0.73 14.77
C ILE A 234 -6.08 -0.56 15.25
N MET A 235 -4.75 -0.58 15.35
CA MET A 235 -4.01 -1.76 15.81
C MET A 235 -4.24 -2.02 17.30
N SER A 236 -4.07 -1.00 18.17
CA SER A 236 -4.20 -1.20 19.62
C SER A 236 -5.57 -1.73 20.00
N ILE A 237 -6.66 -1.09 19.54
CA ILE A 237 -8.05 -1.52 19.84
C ILE A 237 -8.34 -2.91 19.26
N ALA A 238 -7.91 -3.18 18.02
CA ALA A 238 -8.12 -4.49 17.41
C ALA A 238 -7.46 -5.63 18.22
N THR A 239 -6.33 -5.33 18.86
CA THR A 239 -5.55 -6.30 19.63
C THR A 239 -6.12 -6.47 21.04
N SER A 240 -6.39 -5.38 21.75
CA SER A 240 -6.75 -5.39 23.18
C SER A 240 -8.24 -5.51 23.47
N GLU A 241 -9.10 -5.07 22.56
CA GLU A 241 -10.54 -4.89 22.84
C GLU A 241 -11.46 -5.55 21.82
N LEU A 242 -10.94 -5.99 20.67
CA LEU A 242 -11.76 -6.54 19.57
C LEU A 242 -11.36 -7.94 19.11
N SER A 243 -10.33 -8.54 19.73
CA SER A 243 -9.75 -9.79 19.25
C SER A 243 -10.78 -10.94 19.25
N GLU A 244 -11.59 -11.06 20.30
CA GLU A 244 -12.63 -12.09 20.41
C GLU A 244 -13.69 -11.96 19.29
N GLU A 245 -14.17 -10.75 19.02
CA GLU A 245 -15.14 -10.41 17.98
C GLU A 245 -14.59 -10.67 16.57
N LEU A 246 -13.27 -10.53 16.41
CA LEU A 246 -12.56 -10.87 15.18
C LEU A 246 -12.27 -12.38 15.05
N GLY A 247 -12.54 -13.17 16.10
CA GLY A 247 -12.23 -14.59 16.17
C GLY A 247 -10.75 -14.89 16.42
N ILE A 248 -9.99 -13.91 16.91
CA ILE A 248 -8.57 -13.99 17.22
C ILE A 248 -8.42 -14.36 18.70
N THR A 249 -7.77 -15.48 18.98
CA THR A 249 -7.59 -16.00 20.35
C THR A 249 -6.16 -15.86 20.87
N ASN A 250 -5.18 -15.63 19.99
CA ASN A 250 -3.80 -15.36 20.38
C ASN A 250 -3.37 -13.99 19.85
N VAL A 251 -3.06 -13.08 20.76
CA VAL A 251 -2.65 -11.69 20.47
C VAL A 251 -1.21 -11.37 20.87
N ASP A 252 -0.50 -12.35 21.41
CA ASP A 252 0.83 -12.14 22.02
C ASP A 252 1.95 -12.84 21.26
N ASP A 253 1.66 -13.99 20.65
CA ASP A 253 2.65 -14.81 19.97
C ASP A 253 2.60 -14.64 18.44
N ALA A 254 3.75 -14.86 17.80
CA ALA A 254 3.81 -15.06 16.35
C ALA A 254 3.29 -16.46 15.98
N CYS A 255 2.48 -16.58 14.92
CA CYS A 255 2.11 -17.89 14.38
C CYS A 255 3.34 -18.64 13.80
N TYR A 256 4.24 -17.91 13.13
CA TYR A 256 5.45 -18.43 12.51
C TYR A 256 6.69 -17.77 13.11
N PRO A 257 7.09 -18.12 14.34
CA PRO A 257 8.28 -17.56 14.95
C PRO A 257 9.54 -18.03 14.20
N VAL A 258 10.42 -17.08 13.92
CA VAL A 258 11.70 -17.30 13.23
C VAL A 258 12.85 -16.89 14.13
N ALA A 259 13.88 -17.74 14.23
CA ALA A 259 15.17 -17.38 14.84
C ALA A 259 16.30 -17.79 13.89
N ASN A 260 17.33 -16.95 13.78
CA ASN A 260 18.49 -17.19 12.91
C ASN A 260 18.09 -17.60 11.48
N LYS A 261 17.10 -16.90 10.91
CA LYS A 261 16.55 -17.16 9.56
C LYS A 261 15.97 -18.58 9.38
N THR A 262 15.60 -19.24 10.46
CA THR A 262 14.99 -20.57 10.47
C THR A 262 13.64 -20.52 11.15
N LEU A 263 12.63 -21.15 10.54
CA LEU A 263 11.31 -21.32 11.15
C LEU A 263 11.43 -22.25 12.36
N ILE A 264 11.05 -21.75 13.53
CA ILE A 264 11.16 -22.51 14.79
C ILE A 264 9.97 -23.44 14.95
N SER A 265 8.77 -22.92 14.68
CA SER A 265 7.51 -23.65 14.78
C SER A 265 6.46 -23.02 13.86
N SER A 266 5.29 -23.64 13.80
CA SER A 266 4.13 -23.13 13.06
C SER A 266 2.88 -23.35 13.89
N CYS A 267 2.00 -22.35 13.93
CA CYS A 267 0.68 -22.52 14.52
C CYS A 267 -0.22 -23.41 13.63
N ASN A 268 -1.24 -24.02 14.23
CA ASN A 268 -2.18 -24.89 13.49
C ASN A 268 -3.24 -24.10 12.72
N ASN A 269 -3.58 -22.90 13.18
CA ASN A 269 -4.61 -22.05 12.60
C ASN A 269 -4.15 -20.58 12.60
N THR A 270 -3.72 -20.07 11.45
CA THR A 270 -3.28 -18.68 11.31
C THR A 270 -4.39 -17.67 11.60
N ASP A 271 -5.66 -18.04 11.40
CA ASP A 271 -6.80 -17.13 11.61
C ASP A 271 -7.11 -16.90 13.09
N ALA A 272 -6.57 -17.74 13.98
CA ALA A 272 -6.68 -17.55 15.42
C ALA A 272 -5.62 -16.59 16.00
N TYR A 273 -4.68 -16.12 15.18
CA TYR A 273 -3.56 -15.29 15.58
C TYR A 273 -3.72 -13.85 15.10
N PHE A 274 -3.39 -12.90 15.97
CA PHE A 274 -3.24 -11.51 15.57
C PHE A 274 -1.99 -11.35 14.72
N PHE A 275 -0.86 -11.90 15.17
CA PHE A 275 0.43 -11.77 14.51
C PHE A 275 0.82 -13.04 13.73
N ILE A 276 1.08 -12.88 12.43
CA ILE A 276 1.49 -13.98 11.55
C ILE A 276 2.97 -14.30 11.76
N ASP A 277 3.78 -13.27 11.95
CA ASP A 277 5.18 -13.38 12.35
C ASP A 277 5.45 -12.44 13.53
N TRP A 278 6.70 -12.02 13.73
CA TRP A 278 7.07 -11.19 14.88
C TRP A 278 6.46 -9.79 14.91
N ILE A 279 5.94 -9.28 13.78
CA ILE A 279 5.45 -7.90 13.69
C ILE A 279 4.18 -7.74 12.84
N HIS A 280 3.91 -8.64 11.90
CA HIS A 280 2.85 -8.39 10.92
C HIS A 280 1.50 -8.98 11.34
N PRO A 281 0.41 -8.21 11.19
CA PRO A 281 -0.92 -8.65 11.59
C PRO A 281 -1.55 -9.60 10.55
N SER A 282 -2.60 -10.31 10.97
CA SER A 282 -3.36 -11.21 10.10
C SER A 282 -4.26 -10.45 9.12
N THR A 283 -4.67 -11.13 8.06
CA THR A 283 -5.51 -10.56 7.00
C THR A 283 -6.86 -10.05 7.51
N LYS A 284 -7.35 -10.62 8.62
CA LYS A 284 -8.54 -10.16 9.36
C LYS A 284 -8.39 -8.72 9.85
N VAL A 285 -7.24 -8.43 10.47
CA VAL A 285 -6.91 -7.11 11.00
C VAL A 285 -6.69 -6.12 9.85
N HIS A 286 -6.07 -6.55 8.76
CA HIS A 286 -5.98 -5.75 7.53
C HIS A 286 -7.35 -5.40 6.93
N ALA A 287 -8.30 -6.34 6.92
CA ALA A 287 -9.66 -6.07 6.45
C ALA A 287 -10.40 -5.06 7.33
N LEU A 288 -10.21 -5.12 8.66
CA LEU A 288 -10.75 -4.12 9.59
C LEU A 288 -10.18 -2.73 9.31
N ALA A 289 -8.86 -2.62 9.17
CA ALA A 289 -8.20 -1.36 8.82
C ALA A 289 -8.77 -0.75 7.53
N ALA A 290 -8.92 -1.56 6.48
CA ALA A 290 -9.48 -1.13 5.21
C ALA A 290 -10.93 -0.66 5.33
N ALA A 291 -11.75 -1.35 6.13
CA ALA A 291 -13.13 -0.95 6.38
C ALA A 291 -13.22 0.42 7.06
N ILE A 292 -12.35 0.67 8.04
CA ILE A 292 -12.25 1.96 8.73
C ILE A 292 -11.77 3.06 7.78
N MET A 293 -10.74 2.80 6.97
CA MET A 293 -10.26 3.74 5.96
C MET A 293 -11.34 4.05 4.90
N SER A 294 -12.15 3.06 4.53
CA SER A 294 -13.29 3.25 3.62
C SER A 294 -14.34 4.20 4.21
N GLU A 295 -14.63 4.12 5.51
CA GLU A 295 -15.50 5.08 6.19
C GLU A 295 -14.93 6.51 6.17
N VAL A 296 -13.62 6.66 6.40
CA VAL A 296 -12.98 7.98 6.31
C VAL A 296 -13.08 8.55 4.89
N LEU A 297 -12.89 7.73 3.86
CA LEU A 297 -13.06 8.13 2.46
C LEU A 297 -14.51 8.47 2.10
N ASN A 298 -15.50 7.89 2.80
CA ASN A 298 -16.91 8.26 2.67
C ASN A 298 -17.23 9.61 3.35
N GLY A 299 -16.26 10.23 4.02
CA GLY A 299 -16.43 11.47 4.76
C GLY A 299 -16.97 11.28 6.18
N THR A 300 -17.03 10.03 6.67
CA THR A 300 -17.48 9.70 8.02
C THR A 300 -16.39 10.04 9.04
N THR A 301 -16.75 10.73 10.13
CA THR A 301 -15.87 10.87 11.29
C THR A 301 -15.84 9.55 12.07
N VAL A 302 -14.66 8.93 12.12
CA VAL A 302 -14.40 7.74 12.93
C VAL A 302 -13.94 8.19 14.31
N ALA A 303 -14.61 7.72 15.36
CA ALA A 303 -14.35 8.02 16.76
C ALA A 303 -13.32 7.06 17.40
N TYR A 304 -12.92 6.00 16.69
CA TYR A 304 -11.93 5.01 17.14
C TYR A 304 -12.33 4.38 18.49
N THR A 305 -13.53 3.79 18.55
CA THR A 305 -14.02 3.05 19.72
C THR A 305 -14.29 1.59 19.36
N PRO A 306 -14.20 0.65 20.33
CA PRO A 306 -14.51 -0.76 20.08
C PRO A 306 -15.89 -0.97 19.46
N SER A 307 -16.92 -0.32 20.01
CA SER A 307 -18.31 -0.46 19.51
C SER A 307 -18.50 0.03 18.08
N GLN A 308 -17.80 1.10 17.70
CA GLN A 308 -17.81 1.57 16.32
C GLN A 308 -17.07 0.60 15.40
N PHE A 309 -15.95 0.03 15.85
CA PHE A 309 -15.20 -0.95 15.07
C PHE A 309 -16.00 -2.23 14.84
N VAL A 310 -16.73 -2.76 15.84
CA VAL A 310 -17.67 -3.88 15.65
C VAL A 310 -18.69 -3.54 14.55
N SER A 311 -19.32 -2.37 14.65
CA SER A 311 -20.34 -1.93 13.68
C SER A 311 -19.78 -1.78 12.26
N ILE A 312 -18.53 -1.34 12.11
CA ILE A 312 -17.84 -1.24 10.82
C ILE A 312 -17.46 -2.65 10.32
N ALA A 313 -16.91 -3.51 11.19
CA ALA A 313 -16.52 -4.87 10.85
C ALA A 313 -17.71 -5.68 10.29
N GLU A 314 -18.89 -5.57 10.91
CA GLU A 314 -20.12 -6.20 10.44
C GLU A 314 -20.54 -5.65 9.06
N ARG A 315 -20.55 -4.33 8.89
CA ARG A 315 -20.99 -3.67 7.64
C ARG A 315 -20.13 -4.05 6.44
N TYR A 316 -18.82 -4.21 6.65
CA TYR A 316 -17.85 -4.56 5.61
C TYR A 316 -17.56 -6.07 5.56
N ASN A 317 -18.33 -6.88 6.29
CA ASN A 317 -18.21 -8.35 6.28
C ASN A 317 -16.82 -8.86 6.72
N VAL A 318 -16.13 -8.11 7.58
CA VAL A 318 -14.77 -8.44 8.08
C VAL A 318 -14.76 -9.73 8.89
N THR A 319 -15.83 -10.01 9.64
CA THR A 319 -15.96 -11.24 10.44
C THR A 319 -15.91 -12.51 9.59
N ASN A 320 -16.20 -12.44 8.29
CA ASN A 320 -16.13 -13.56 7.35
C ASN A 320 -14.80 -13.66 6.56
N VAL A 321 -13.86 -12.75 6.79
CA VAL A 321 -12.50 -12.80 6.19
C VAL A 321 -11.64 -13.85 6.89
N SER A 322 -10.90 -14.66 6.16
CA SER A 322 -9.94 -15.62 6.73
C SER A 322 -8.90 -15.97 5.67
N SER A 323 -7.88 -16.73 6.07
CA SER A 323 -6.86 -17.27 5.17
C SER A 323 -7.41 -18.21 4.09
N THR A 324 -8.60 -18.78 4.29
CA THR A 324 -9.20 -19.78 3.38
C THR A 324 -10.54 -19.35 2.78
N SER A 325 -11.26 -18.44 3.42
CA SER A 325 -12.53 -17.88 2.95
C SER A 325 -12.46 -16.35 2.98
N ASN A 326 -12.54 -15.73 1.81
CA ASN A 326 -12.38 -14.29 1.65
C ASN A 326 -13.15 -13.81 0.42
N PHE A 327 -13.87 -12.69 0.54
CA PHE A 327 -14.67 -12.14 -0.58
C PHE A 327 -13.81 -11.53 -1.70
N LEU A 328 -12.51 -11.32 -1.46
CA LEU A 328 -11.55 -10.99 -2.51
C LEU A 328 -11.14 -12.21 -3.35
N TYR A 329 -11.38 -13.43 -2.87
CA TYR A 329 -10.94 -14.64 -3.57
C TYR A 329 -11.84 -14.95 -4.76
N THR A 330 -11.21 -15.42 -5.82
CA THR A 330 -11.80 -15.98 -7.03
C THR A 330 -11.51 -17.49 -7.07
N SER A 331 -12.05 -18.19 -8.06
CA SER A 331 -11.88 -19.64 -8.20
C SER A 331 -10.42 -20.09 -8.41
N ASN A 332 -9.49 -19.19 -8.79
CA ASN A 332 -8.08 -19.54 -9.00
C ASN A 332 -7.11 -18.88 -7.99
N THR A 333 -7.63 -18.15 -7.00
CA THR A 333 -6.80 -17.41 -6.03
C THR A 333 -5.86 -18.33 -5.26
N ALA A 334 -6.35 -19.49 -4.82
CA ALA A 334 -5.55 -20.47 -4.07
C ALA A 334 -4.28 -20.93 -4.82
N THR A 335 -4.25 -20.80 -6.15
CA THR A 335 -3.10 -21.21 -6.99
C THR A 335 -2.30 -20.04 -7.55
N THR A 336 -2.88 -18.83 -7.62
CA THR A 336 -2.29 -17.70 -8.35
C THR A 336 -2.06 -16.47 -7.49
N GLY A 337 -2.65 -16.40 -6.30
CA GLY A 337 -2.70 -15.19 -5.49
C GLY A 337 -3.56 -14.07 -6.08
N LYS A 338 -4.15 -14.25 -7.27
CA LYS A 338 -4.97 -13.20 -7.90
C LYS A 338 -6.26 -12.99 -7.13
N LEU A 339 -6.57 -11.73 -6.89
CA LEU A 339 -7.79 -11.29 -6.22
C LEU A 339 -8.82 -10.72 -7.21
N ASN A 340 -10.05 -10.56 -6.74
CA ASN A 340 -11.15 -9.92 -7.46
C ASN A 340 -11.04 -8.38 -7.46
N ILE A 341 -9.87 -7.87 -7.80
CA ILE A 341 -9.56 -6.44 -7.97
C ILE A 341 -8.55 -6.26 -9.09
N GLN A 342 -8.45 -5.04 -9.62
CA GLN A 342 -7.31 -4.68 -10.46
C GLN A 342 -6.20 -4.12 -9.57
N SER A 343 -5.10 -4.86 -9.43
CA SER A 343 -3.93 -4.44 -8.68
C SER A 343 -2.64 -4.61 -9.49
N TYR A 344 -1.72 -3.67 -9.29
CA TYR A 344 -0.43 -3.63 -9.95
C TYR A 344 0.65 -3.31 -8.91
N ASN A 345 1.55 -4.26 -8.68
CA ASN A 345 2.79 -4.00 -7.97
C ASN A 345 3.74 -3.14 -8.86
N ILE A 346 4.94 -2.80 -8.38
CA ILE A 346 5.91 -1.96 -9.10
C ILE A 346 6.23 -2.55 -10.48
N LEU A 347 6.57 -3.84 -10.55
CA LEU A 347 6.94 -4.48 -11.82
C LEU A 347 5.76 -4.50 -12.81
N ALA A 348 4.58 -4.87 -12.33
CA ALA A 348 3.38 -4.93 -13.15
C ALA A 348 2.94 -3.54 -13.64
N SER A 349 2.99 -2.52 -12.77
CA SER A 349 2.62 -1.14 -13.13
C SER A 349 3.59 -0.54 -14.15
N GLN A 350 4.90 -0.79 -14.02
CA GLN A 350 5.90 -0.39 -15.01
C GLN A 350 5.70 -1.10 -16.36
N GLY A 351 5.45 -2.41 -16.34
CA GLY A 351 5.19 -3.20 -17.54
C GLY A 351 3.89 -2.83 -18.25
N ASN A 352 2.92 -2.27 -17.53
CA ASN A 352 1.62 -1.82 -18.08
C ASN A 352 1.48 -0.28 -18.12
N ALA A 353 2.59 0.46 -17.98
CA ALA A 353 2.52 1.91 -17.79
C ALA A 353 1.80 2.61 -18.95
N THR A 354 2.08 2.23 -20.20
CA THR A 354 1.42 2.80 -21.38
C THR A 354 -0.10 2.57 -21.36
N GLN A 355 -0.55 1.36 -21.02
CA GLN A 355 -1.97 1.04 -20.95
C GLN A 355 -2.65 1.78 -19.79
N LEU A 356 -2.01 1.83 -18.63
CA LEU A 356 -2.53 2.53 -17.45
C LEU A 356 -2.66 4.04 -17.69
N ILE A 357 -1.68 4.65 -18.37
CA ILE A 357 -1.71 6.07 -18.76
C ILE A 357 -2.83 6.34 -19.75
N ALA A 358 -2.91 5.56 -20.83
CA ALA A 358 -3.94 5.76 -21.85
C ALA A 358 -5.34 5.55 -21.28
N ALA A 359 -5.57 4.48 -20.52
CA ALA A 359 -6.85 4.23 -19.85
C ALA A 359 -7.23 5.38 -18.92
N LYS A 360 -6.26 5.89 -18.14
CA LYS A 360 -6.49 7.00 -17.21
C LYS A 360 -6.78 8.31 -17.93
N ASN A 361 -6.14 8.58 -19.06
CA ASN A 361 -6.35 9.80 -19.83
C ASN A 361 -7.60 9.76 -20.73
N GLY A 362 -8.30 8.63 -20.80
CA GLY A 362 -9.42 8.42 -21.72
C GLY A 362 -8.98 8.23 -23.18
N GLU A 363 -7.72 7.84 -23.39
CA GLU A 363 -7.14 7.59 -24.70
C GLU A 363 -7.38 6.13 -25.13
N LYS A 364 -7.71 5.93 -26.40
CA LYS A 364 -7.78 4.57 -26.97
C LYS A 364 -6.35 4.05 -27.15
N VAL A 365 -6.01 2.94 -26.49
CA VAL A 365 -4.81 2.18 -26.81
C VAL A 365 -5.05 1.50 -28.16
N GLU A 366 -4.40 1.97 -29.23
CA GLU A 366 -4.34 1.19 -30.47
C GLU A 366 -3.61 -0.12 -30.19
N THR A 367 -4.33 -1.24 -30.21
CA THR A 367 -3.70 -2.55 -30.26
C THR A 367 -2.95 -2.62 -31.58
N VAL A 368 -1.62 -2.58 -31.52
CA VAL A 368 -0.79 -2.90 -32.69
C VAL A 368 -1.08 -4.34 -33.04
N ASP A 369 -1.82 -4.55 -34.13
CA ASP A 369 -2.01 -5.86 -34.74
C ASP A 369 -0.63 -6.31 -35.26
N PRO A 370 -0.01 -7.36 -34.70
CA PRO A 370 1.31 -7.81 -35.12
C PRO A 370 1.33 -8.32 -36.58
N ASN A 371 0.16 -8.47 -37.23
CA ASN A 371 0.03 -8.81 -38.64
C ASN A 371 -0.14 -7.60 -39.58
N LYS A 372 -0.24 -6.37 -39.07
CA LYS A 372 -0.35 -5.14 -39.87
C LYS A 372 0.95 -4.33 -39.91
N SER A 373 2.07 -4.95 -40.25
CA SER A 373 3.23 -4.19 -40.74
C SER A 373 4.14 -5.02 -41.65
N PHE A 374 3.64 -5.42 -42.82
CA PHE A 374 4.51 -5.71 -43.97
C PHE A 374 3.85 -5.20 -45.25
N ALA A 375 3.90 -3.88 -45.44
CA ALA A 375 3.77 -3.28 -46.75
C ALA A 375 4.88 -2.23 -46.90
N SER A 376 5.92 -2.65 -47.62
CA SER A 376 6.97 -1.88 -48.30
C SER A 376 7.35 -0.51 -47.72
N HIS A 377 8.59 -0.37 -47.23
CA HIS A 377 9.51 0.65 -47.74
C HIS A 377 10.96 0.30 -47.35
N THR A 378 11.76 0.05 -48.38
CA THR A 378 13.20 0.33 -48.53
C THR A 378 14.15 0.06 -47.37
N THR A 379 15.00 -0.94 -47.59
CA THR A 379 16.28 -1.23 -46.92
C THR A 379 17.11 0.03 -46.64
N VAL A 380 17.37 0.30 -45.36
CA VAL A 380 18.54 1.06 -44.91
C VAL A 380 19.21 0.25 -43.80
N ASN A 381 20.48 -0.07 -44.04
CA ASN A 381 21.37 -0.86 -43.18
C ASN A 381 21.41 -0.34 -41.72
N PHE A 382 21.05 -1.20 -40.77
CA PHE A 382 21.44 -1.07 -39.37
C PHE A 382 22.35 -2.24 -38.98
N VAL A 383 23.62 -2.14 -39.37
CA VAL A 383 24.72 -2.85 -38.72
C VAL A 383 25.57 -1.75 -38.08
N SER A 384 25.32 -1.47 -36.79
CA SER A 384 26.30 -1.01 -35.80
C SER A 384 25.57 -0.48 -34.57
N MET A 385 25.52 -1.29 -33.49
CA MET A 385 25.50 -0.92 -32.06
C MET A 385 24.97 -2.10 -31.23
N MET A 386 25.70 -3.21 -31.27
CA MET A 386 25.75 -4.14 -30.15
C MET A 386 27.22 -4.55 -30.02
N ILE A 387 27.92 -3.89 -29.11
CA ILE A 387 29.12 -4.32 -28.35
C ILE A 387 29.52 -3.07 -27.56
N ALA A 388 29.15 -3.03 -26.28
CA ALA A 388 29.85 -2.38 -25.17
C ALA A 388 28.88 -2.25 -23.99
N LEU A 389 28.94 -3.20 -23.07
CA LEU A 389 29.00 -3.01 -21.60
C LEU A 389 28.74 -4.37 -20.94
N LEU A 390 29.76 -5.23 -21.02
CA LEU A 390 30.03 -6.23 -20.01
C LEU A 390 31.45 -5.94 -19.55
N VAL A 391 31.63 -5.60 -18.27
CA VAL A 391 32.82 -5.74 -17.41
C VAL A 391 32.71 -4.71 -16.27
N LEU A 392 33.03 -5.18 -15.05
CA LEU A 392 33.06 -4.53 -13.72
C LEU A 392 31.71 -4.58 -12.99
N PHE A 393 31.53 -5.28 -11.87
CA PHE A 393 32.45 -5.45 -10.74
C PHE A 393 32.40 -6.86 -10.14
N MET A 394 33.59 -7.45 -9.98
CA MET A 394 33.95 -8.29 -8.84
C MET A 394 34.71 -7.39 -7.86
N ALA A 395 34.18 -7.22 -6.65
CA ALA A 395 34.90 -6.99 -5.39
C ALA A 395 33.86 -7.04 -4.26
#